data_AF-A0A678THW8-F1
#
_entry.id   AF-A0A678THW8-F1
#
_cell.length_a   1.000
_cell.length_b   1.000
_cell.length_c   1.000
_cell.angle_alpha   90.00
_cell.angle_beta   90.00
_cell.angle_gamma   90.00
#
_symmetry.space_group_name_H-M   'P 1'
#
loop_
_entity.id
_entity.type
_entity.pdbx_description
1 polymer ?
#
loop_
_entity_poly.entity_id
_entity_poly.type
_entity_poly.pdbx_seq_one_letter_code
_entity_poly.pdbx_strand_id
1 'polypeptide(L)'
;MSVPCFHVHEYSAAVLHNLMAFEKHFYWAHGACVTAHVARMEGLVRCPQDAGMLRKRGVLVSTRRTDTELVALFRELGEGTVGARLPDEYGEMLDAVAWHRGRRVSGWCGGFVLHFFPSPWVAVSLAAAAALIFVPSMLQTVYTMLSYFQSS
;
A
#
# COMPACT_ATOMS: atom_id res chain seq x y z
N MET A 1 -21.58 -12.75 1.35
CA MET A 1 -21.94 -11.32 1.20
C MET A 1 -21.33 -10.79 -0.08
N SER A 2 -22.13 -10.24 -0.99
CA SER A 2 -21.63 -9.55 -2.19
C SER A 2 -21.24 -8.13 -1.79
N VAL A 3 -20.05 -7.67 -2.17
CA VAL A 3 -19.68 -6.26 -1.97
C VAL A 3 -20.48 -5.43 -2.97
N PRO A 4 -21.21 -4.40 -2.54
CA PRO A 4 -21.98 -3.57 -3.45
C PRO A 4 -21.07 -2.87 -4.45
N CYS A 5 -21.50 -2.82 -5.71
CA CYS A 5 -20.78 -2.12 -6.76
C CYS A 5 -20.81 -0.61 -6.51
N PHE A 6 -19.64 0.01 -6.38
CA PHE A 6 -19.50 1.44 -6.14
C PHE A 6 -19.08 2.16 -7.42
N HIS A 7 -19.96 3.01 -7.92
CA HIS A 7 -19.71 3.83 -9.10
C HIS A 7 -19.06 5.16 -8.69
N VAL A 8 -17.80 5.33 -9.07
CA VAL A 8 -17.02 6.53 -8.78
C VAL A 8 -17.18 7.53 -9.93
N HIS A 9 -17.92 8.61 -9.66
CA HIS A 9 -18.10 9.74 -10.55
C HIS A 9 -17.26 10.94 -10.09
N GLU A 10 -17.16 11.99 -10.91
CA GLU A 10 -16.39 13.20 -10.54
C GLU A 10 -16.94 13.86 -9.27
N TYR A 11 -18.27 13.92 -9.14
CA TYR A 11 -18.97 14.48 -7.98
C TYR A 11 -18.98 13.57 -6.75
N SER A 12 -18.65 12.28 -6.88
CA SER A 12 -18.80 11.33 -5.77
C SER A 12 -17.91 11.68 -4.59
N ALA A 13 -16.72 12.25 -4.85
CA ALA A 13 -15.82 12.74 -3.81
C ALA A 13 -16.49 13.85 -2.99
N ALA A 14 -17.04 14.88 -3.64
CA ALA A 14 -17.71 15.99 -2.98
C ALA A 14 -18.95 15.52 -2.19
N VAL A 15 -19.74 14.60 -2.76
CA VAL A 15 -20.91 14.04 -2.08
C VAL A 15 -20.50 13.25 -0.84
N LEU A 16 -19.51 12.37 -0.93
CA LEU A 16 -19.02 11.62 0.23
C LEU A 16 -18.46 12.56 1.31
N HIS A 17 -17.72 13.59 0.92
CA HIS A 17 -17.16 14.56 1.86
C HIS A 17 -18.26 15.35 2.59
N ASN A 18 -19.30 15.77 1.88
CA ASN A 18 -20.45 16.46 2.47
C ASN A 18 -21.25 15.54 3.40
N LEU A 19 -21.44 14.28 3.01
CA LEU A 19 -22.13 13.28 3.83
C LEU A 19 -21.34 12.95 5.11
N MET A 20 -20.02 12.79 5.02
CA MET A 20 -19.17 12.59 6.20
C MET A 20 -19.21 13.81 7.13
N ALA A 21 -19.17 15.02 6.57
CA ALA A 21 -19.31 16.25 7.36
C ALA A 21 -20.68 16.33 8.05
N PHE A 22 -21.75 15.91 7.36
CA PHE A 22 -23.09 15.82 7.92
C PHE A 22 -23.16 14.79 9.06
N GLU A 23 -22.64 13.57 8.88
CA GLU A 23 -22.59 12.54 9.93
C GLU A 23 -21.81 13.03 11.15
N LYS A 24 -20.69 13.71 10.94
CA LYS A 24 -19.86 14.27 12.02
C LYS A 24 -20.58 15.38 12.78
N HIS A 25 -21.37 16.21 12.09
CA HIS A 25 -22.14 17.28 12.71
C HIS A 25 -23.37 16.76 13.48
N PHE A 26 -24.00 15.69 12.98
CA PHE A 26 -25.20 15.07 13.55
C PHE A 26 -24.90 13.74 14.26
N TYR A 27 -23.85 13.72 15.08
CA TYR A 27 -23.33 12.52 15.77
C TYR A 27 -24.38 11.71 16.56
N TRP A 28 -25.43 12.35 17.04
CA TRP A 28 -26.46 11.75 17.90
C TRP A 28 -27.58 11.03 17.14
N ALA A 29 -27.72 11.23 15.82
CA ALA A 29 -28.96 10.87 15.12
C ALA A 29 -28.84 9.68 14.15
N HIS A 30 -27.70 9.44 13.49
CA HIS A 30 -27.68 8.55 12.30
C HIS A 30 -26.50 7.55 12.19
N GLY A 31 -25.64 7.44 13.20
CA GLY A 31 -24.47 6.55 13.11
C GLY A 31 -23.47 7.00 12.04
N ALA A 32 -22.35 6.28 11.93
CA ALA A 32 -21.23 6.61 11.05
C ALA A 32 -21.20 5.69 9.82
N CYS A 33 -22.34 5.50 9.14
CA CYS A 33 -22.48 4.50 8.07
C CYS A 33 -21.66 4.85 6.82
N VAL A 34 -21.74 6.10 6.37
CA VAL A 34 -20.97 6.60 5.22
C VAL A 34 -19.49 6.66 5.58
N THR A 35 -19.17 7.17 6.76
CA THR A 35 -17.81 7.22 7.27
C THR A 35 -17.19 5.81 7.37
N ALA A 36 -17.95 4.82 7.86
CA ALA A 36 -17.50 3.43 7.91
C ALA A 36 -17.34 2.79 6.53
N HIS A 37 -18.21 3.12 5.59
CA HIS A 37 -18.06 2.66 4.20
C HIS A 37 -16.80 3.24 3.55
N VAL A 38 -16.56 4.54 3.72
CA VAL A 38 -15.36 5.22 3.19
C VAL A 38 -14.10 4.62 3.79
N ALA A 39 -14.06 4.45 5.11
CA ALA A 39 -12.92 3.86 5.81
C ALA A 39 -12.66 2.42 5.32
N ARG A 40 -13.72 1.63 5.10
CA ARG A 40 -13.63 0.27 4.54
C ARG A 40 -13.04 0.26 3.13
N MET A 41 -13.47 1.20 2.29
CA MET A 41 -12.95 1.33 0.94
C MET A 41 -11.49 1.82 0.93
N GLU A 42 -11.09 2.71 1.83
CA GLU A 42 -9.68 3.12 2.00
C GLU A 42 -8.79 1.94 2.40
N GLY A 43 -9.23 1.11 3.35
CA GLY A 43 -8.49 -0.08 3.76
C GLY A 43 -8.37 -1.15 2.66
N LEU A 44 -9.35 -1.23 1.75
CA LEU A 44 -9.37 -2.14 0.61
C LEU A 44 -8.56 -1.63 -0.58
N VAL A 45 -8.51 -0.31 -0.81
CA VAL A 45 -7.90 0.33 -1.98
C VAL A 45 -6.58 1.02 -1.59
N ARG A 46 -5.60 0.25 -1.11
CA ARG A 46 -4.31 0.81 -0.64
C ARG A 46 -3.26 0.95 -1.74
N CYS A 47 -3.35 0.17 -2.80
CA CYS A 47 -2.48 0.29 -3.97
C CYS A 47 -3.27 0.22 -5.28
N PRO A 48 -2.70 0.71 -6.40
CA PRO A 48 -3.39 0.67 -7.69
C PRO A 48 -3.68 -0.76 -8.18
N GLN A 49 -2.91 -1.75 -7.71
CA GLN A 49 -3.22 -3.17 -8.00
C GLN A 49 -4.52 -3.61 -7.32
N ASP A 50 -4.80 -3.14 -6.10
CA ASP A 50 -6.03 -3.42 -5.37
C ASP A 50 -7.23 -2.77 -6.08
N ALA A 51 -7.08 -1.51 -6.50
CA ALA A 51 -8.09 -0.79 -7.31
C ALA A 51 -8.40 -1.54 -8.61
N GLY A 52 -7.36 -1.97 -9.33
CA GLY A 52 -7.50 -2.74 -10.57
C GLY A 52 -8.18 -4.10 -10.35
N MET A 53 -7.90 -4.77 -9.22
CA MET A 53 -8.55 -6.03 -8.88
C MET A 53 -10.04 -5.85 -8.54
N LEU A 54 -10.39 -4.78 -7.82
CA LEU A 54 -11.78 -4.43 -7.52
C LEU A 54 -12.56 -4.02 -8.76
N ARG A 55 -11.91 -3.31 -9.71
CA ARG A 55 -12.47 -3.05 -11.05
C ARG A 55 -12.77 -4.31 -11.83
N LYS A 56 -11.82 -5.25 -11.88
CA LYS A 56 -12.00 -6.54 -12.56
C LYS A 56 -13.15 -7.36 -11.97
N ARG A 57 -13.38 -7.23 -10.65
CA ARG A 57 -14.49 -7.88 -9.95
C ARG A 57 -15.81 -7.11 -10.05
N GLY A 58 -15.84 -5.96 -10.72
CA GLY A 58 -17.03 -5.11 -10.85
C GLY A 58 -17.42 -4.37 -9.56
N VAL A 59 -16.61 -4.47 -8.51
CA VAL A 59 -16.88 -3.85 -7.20
C VAL A 59 -16.63 -2.34 -7.26
N LEU A 60 -15.65 -1.91 -8.05
CA LEU A 60 -15.33 -0.50 -8.25
C LEU A 60 -15.45 -0.18 -9.73
N VAL A 61 -16.34 0.74 -10.09
CA VAL A 61 -16.52 1.13 -11.50
C VAL A 61 -16.22 2.61 -11.61
N SER A 62 -15.16 2.96 -12.36
CA SER A 62 -14.90 4.34 -12.75
C SER A 62 -14.66 4.42 -14.24
N THR A 63 -15.34 5.36 -14.88
CA THR A 63 -15.26 5.58 -16.33
C THR A 63 -14.15 6.56 -16.70
N ARG A 64 -13.67 7.38 -15.75
CA ARG A 64 -12.70 8.45 -16.00
C ARG A 64 -11.45 8.41 -15.14
N ARG A 65 -11.49 7.84 -13.92
CA ARG A 65 -10.33 7.86 -13.01
C ARG A 65 -9.40 6.68 -13.22
N THR A 66 -8.10 6.94 -13.16
CA THR A 66 -7.07 5.90 -13.15
C THR A 66 -7.05 5.16 -11.81
N ASP A 67 -6.47 3.95 -11.79
CA ASP A 67 -6.35 3.17 -10.55
C ASP A 67 -5.57 3.92 -9.46
N THR A 68 -4.59 4.74 -9.86
CA THR A 68 -3.82 5.62 -8.98
C THR A 68 -4.64 6.78 -8.43
N GLU A 69 -5.48 7.41 -9.25
CA GLU A 69 -6.40 8.47 -8.80
C GLU A 69 -7.48 7.94 -7.86
N LEU A 70 -7.94 6.71 -8.08
CA LEU A 70 -8.90 6.06 -7.19
C LEU A 70 -8.29 5.81 -5.81
N VAL A 71 -7.04 5.33 -5.75
CA VAL A 71 -6.30 5.19 -4.48
C VAL A 71 -6.12 6.54 -3.79
N ALA A 72 -5.73 7.58 -4.54
CA ALA A 72 -5.56 8.92 -3.97
C ALA A 72 -6.87 9.47 -3.39
N LEU A 73 -7.98 9.29 -4.09
CA LEU A 73 -9.31 9.71 -3.65
C LEU A 73 -9.75 9.02 -2.36
N PHE A 74 -9.59 7.69 -2.26
CA PHE A 74 -10.00 6.97 -1.05
C PHE A 74 -9.07 7.29 0.13
N ARG A 75 -7.79 7.52 -0.13
CA ARG A 75 -6.84 7.97 0.89
C ARG A 75 -7.23 9.34 1.44
N GLU A 76 -7.52 10.30 0.57
CA GLU A 76 -7.97 11.65 0.97
C GLU A 76 -9.27 11.60 1.76
N LEU A 77 -10.27 10.85 1.29
CA LEU A 77 -11.53 10.66 2.03
C LEU A 77 -11.30 9.95 3.38
N GLY A 78 -10.35 9.02 3.44
CA GLY A 78 -9.95 8.29 4.64
C GLY A 78 -9.38 9.19 5.73
N GLU A 79 -8.63 10.24 5.38
CA GLU A 79 -8.14 11.23 6.36
C GLU A 79 -9.31 11.91 7.09
N GLY A 80 -10.44 12.12 6.40
CA GLY A 80 -11.67 12.66 6.98
C GLY A 80 -12.37 11.73 7.98
N THR A 81 -12.03 10.44 7.98
CA THR A 81 -12.59 9.42 8.89
C THR A 81 -11.83 9.34 10.22
N VAL A 82 -10.66 9.97 10.33
CA VAL A 82 -9.82 9.95 11.53
C VAL A 82 -10.54 10.62 12.71
N GLY A 83 -10.76 9.85 13.77
CA GLY A 83 -11.47 10.29 14.97
C GLY A 83 -12.99 10.06 14.96
N ALA A 84 -13.55 9.48 13.91
CA ALA A 84 -14.92 8.98 13.94
C ALA A 84 -15.01 7.69 14.77
N ARG A 85 -16.09 7.54 15.55
CA ARG A 85 -16.36 6.30 16.29
C ARG A 85 -16.95 5.28 15.31
N LEU A 86 -16.09 4.47 14.72
CA LEU A 86 -16.50 3.40 13.81
C LEU A 86 -17.10 2.21 14.61
N PRO A 87 -18.00 1.41 14.01
CA PRO A 87 -18.49 0.19 14.63
C PRO A 87 -17.35 -0.82 14.88
N ASP A 88 -17.42 -1.61 15.96
CA ASP A 88 -16.37 -2.59 16.28
C ASP A 88 -16.13 -3.63 15.16
N GLU A 89 -17.19 -3.99 14.42
CA GLU A 89 -17.12 -4.86 13.22
C GLU A 89 -16.15 -4.35 12.14
N TYR A 90 -15.89 -3.04 12.12
CA TYR A 90 -14.94 -2.43 11.20
C TYR A 90 -13.49 -2.80 11.54
N GLY A 91 -13.15 -2.77 12.84
CA GLY A 91 -11.82 -3.10 13.33
C GLY A 91 -11.46 -4.55 12.97
N GLU A 92 -12.37 -5.48 13.25
CA GLU A 92 -12.18 -6.90 12.92
C GLU A 92 -11.98 -7.14 11.43
N MET A 93 -12.73 -6.43 10.58
CA MET A 93 -12.57 -6.56 9.14
C MET A 93 -11.23 -6.01 8.66
N LEU A 94 -10.82 -4.83 9.14
CA LEU A 94 -9.53 -4.26 8.79
C LEU A 94 -8.39 -5.19 9.21
N ASP A 95 -8.44 -5.74 10.41
CA ASP A 95 -7.44 -6.67 10.92
C ASP A 95 -7.42 -7.95 10.09
N ALA A 96 -8.58 -8.48 9.69
CA ALA A 96 -8.66 -9.64 8.81
C ALA A 96 -8.04 -9.37 7.42
N VAL A 97 -8.29 -8.19 6.85
CA VAL A 97 -7.70 -7.78 5.56
C VAL A 97 -6.19 -7.58 5.69
N ALA A 98 -5.74 -6.91 6.76
CA ALA A 98 -4.33 -6.70 7.05
C ALA A 98 -3.58 -8.03 7.26
N TRP A 99 -4.17 -8.95 8.02
CA TRP A 99 -3.66 -10.30 8.23
C TRP A 99 -3.53 -11.08 6.93
N HIS A 100 -4.59 -11.08 6.10
CA HIS A 100 -4.59 -11.79 4.83
C HIS A 100 -3.52 -11.23 3.87
N ARG A 101 -3.35 -9.90 3.85
CA ARG A 101 -2.31 -9.25 3.04
C ARG A 101 -0.92 -9.59 3.56
N GLY A 102 -0.69 -9.53 4.87
CA GLY A 102 0.57 -9.91 5.51
C GLY A 102 0.97 -11.34 5.17
N ARG A 103 0.02 -12.27 5.20
CA ARG A 103 0.25 -13.68 4.83
C ARG A 103 0.58 -13.86 3.34
N ARG A 104 -0.04 -13.12 2.43
CA ARG A 104 0.31 -13.18 1.00
C ARG A 104 1.70 -12.60 0.73
N VAL A 105 2.03 -11.47 1.36
CA VAL A 105 3.35 -10.84 1.22
C VAL A 105 4.42 -11.76 1.82
N SER A 106 4.18 -12.35 2.99
CA SER A 106 5.13 -13.30 3.59
C SER A 106 5.28 -14.57 2.75
N GLY A 107 4.20 -15.08 2.17
CA GLY A 107 4.24 -16.24 1.26
C GLY A 107 4.97 -15.94 -0.05
N TRP A 108 4.79 -14.73 -0.59
CA TRP A 108 5.50 -14.29 -1.79
C TRP A 108 6.98 -14.05 -1.50
N CYS A 109 7.33 -13.38 -0.40
CA CYS A 109 8.72 -13.26 0.05
C CYS A 109 9.35 -14.62 0.34
N GLY A 110 8.63 -15.54 1.00
CA GLY A 110 9.11 -16.90 1.25
C GLY A 110 9.34 -17.68 -0.04
N GLY A 111 8.42 -17.58 -0.99
CA GLY A 111 8.56 -18.19 -2.32
C GLY A 111 9.70 -17.55 -3.13
N PHE A 112 9.87 -16.24 -3.04
CA PHE A 112 10.95 -15.52 -3.72
C PHE A 112 12.32 -15.89 -3.13
N VAL A 113 12.44 -15.96 -1.80
CA VAL A 113 13.66 -16.44 -1.14
C VAL A 113 13.96 -17.88 -1.54
N LEU A 114 12.96 -18.75 -1.59
CA LEU A 114 13.16 -20.16 -1.96
C LEU A 114 13.53 -20.34 -3.46
N HIS A 115 12.95 -19.53 -4.35
CA HIS A 115 13.22 -19.60 -5.79
C HIS A 115 14.50 -18.89 -6.23
N PHE A 116 14.88 -17.79 -5.58
CA PHE A 116 16.09 -17.03 -5.90
C PHE A 116 17.31 -17.54 -5.12
N PHE A 117 17.10 -18.19 -3.97
CA PHE A 117 18.14 -18.86 -3.17
C PHE A 117 17.86 -20.36 -2.98
N PRO A 118 17.73 -21.15 -4.06
CA PRO A 118 17.56 -22.60 -3.93
C PRO A 118 18.82 -23.29 -3.36
N SER A 119 19.96 -22.60 -3.39
CA SER A 119 21.24 -23.03 -2.85
C SER A 119 21.82 -21.89 -2.01
N PRO A 120 21.90 -22.02 -0.66
CA PRO A 120 22.54 -21.01 0.17
C PRO A 120 24.01 -20.76 -0.24
N TRP A 121 24.64 -21.74 -0.87
CA TRP A 121 26.01 -21.67 -1.39
C TRP A 121 26.18 -20.74 -2.59
N VAL A 122 25.17 -20.62 -3.46
CA VAL A 122 25.22 -19.69 -4.61
C VAL A 122 25.15 -18.24 -4.13
N ALA A 123 24.34 -17.97 -3.10
CA ALA A 123 24.28 -16.65 -2.46
C ALA A 123 25.63 -16.25 -1.86
N VAL A 124 26.25 -17.17 -1.11
CA VAL A 124 27.56 -16.95 -0.48
C VAL A 124 28.65 -16.78 -1.53
N SER A 125 28.60 -17.55 -2.63
CA SER A 125 29.57 -17.43 -3.73
C SER A 125 29.45 -16.10 -4.47
N LEU A 126 28.23 -15.62 -4.71
CA LEU A 126 27.98 -14.33 -5.35
C LEU A 126 28.42 -13.16 -4.44
N ALA A 127 28.13 -13.24 -3.14
CA ALA A 127 28.57 -12.26 -2.15
C ALA A 127 30.10 -12.24 -2.03
N ALA A 128 30.75 -13.41 -2.00
CA ALA A 128 32.21 -13.52 -1.99
C ALA A 128 32.83 -12.93 -3.26
N ALA A 129 32.27 -13.22 -4.43
CA ALA A 129 32.73 -12.66 -5.70
C ALA A 129 32.58 -11.13 -5.75
N ALA A 130 31.44 -10.59 -5.29
CA ALA A 130 31.22 -9.15 -5.21
C ALA A 130 32.21 -8.47 -4.24
N ALA A 131 32.44 -9.07 -3.06
CA ALA A 131 33.40 -8.57 -2.09
C ALA A 131 34.84 -8.61 -2.64
N LEU A 132 35.20 -9.67 -3.37
CA LEU A 132 36.52 -9.80 -4.00
C LEU A 132 36.78 -8.71 -5.06
N ILE A 133 35.73 -8.19 -5.71
CA ILE A 133 35.83 -7.10 -6.67
C ILE A 133 35.83 -5.73 -5.98
N PHE A 134 35.02 -5.58 -4.92
CA PHE A 134 34.82 -4.29 -4.26
C PHE A 134 35.95 -3.88 -3.31
N VAL A 135 36.56 -4.83 -2.60
CA VAL A 135 37.69 -4.56 -1.69
C VAL A 135 38.91 -3.98 -2.44
N PRO A 136 39.41 -4.58 -3.53
CA PRO A 136 40.56 -4.02 -4.23
C PRO A 136 40.25 -2.69 -4.92
N SER A 137 39.03 -2.45 -5.41
CA SER A 137 38.68 -1.16 -6.02
C SER A 137 38.65 -0.02 -5.01
N MET A 138 38.21 -0.28 -3.77
CA MET A 138 38.30 0.69 -2.67
C MET A 138 39.76 0.95 -2.28
N LEU A 139 40.58 -0.09 -2.13
CA LEU A 139 42.02 0.09 -1.86
C LEU A 139 42.69 0.91 -2.98
N GLN A 140 42.42 0.55 -4.24
CA GLN A 140 43.00 1.24 -5.39
C GLN A 140 42.61 2.72 -5.40
N THR A 141 41.34 3.04 -5.13
CA THR A 141 40.84 4.43 -5.06
C THR A 141 41.53 5.23 -3.97
N VAL A 142 41.70 4.64 -2.77
CA VAL A 142 42.40 5.29 -1.64
C VAL A 142 43.88 5.52 -1.96
N TYR A 143 44.56 4.53 -2.55
CA TYR A 143 45.96 4.68 -2.97
C TYR A 143 46.11 5.75 -4.04
N THR A 144 45.23 5.81 -5.04
CA THR A 144 45.27 6.87 -6.06
C THR A 144 45.04 8.26 -5.48
N MET A 145 44.13 8.40 -4.51
CA MET A 145 43.92 9.68 -3.82
C MET A 145 45.15 10.10 -3.01
N LEU A 146 45.72 9.18 -2.22
CA LEU A 146 46.94 9.47 -1.43
C LEU A 146 48.12 9.82 -2.33
N SER A 147 48.33 9.09 -3.44
CA SER A 147 49.39 9.41 -4.39
C SER A 147 49.22 10.78 -5.04
N TYR A 148 47.97 11.20 -5.29
CA TYR A 148 47.67 12.52 -5.83
C TYR A 148 48.07 13.63 -4.84
N PHE A 149 47.70 13.48 -3.56
CA PHE A 149 48.06 14.44 -2.51
C PHE A 149 49.55 14.47 -2.16
N GLN A 150 50.28 13.37 -2.34
CA GLN A 150 51.70 13.29 -2.05
C GLN A 150 52.58 13.78 -3.22
N SER A 151 52.00 13.93 -4.40
CA SER A 151 52.65 14.43 -5.62
C SER A 151 52.43 15.93 -5.88
N SER A 152 51.65 16.61 -5.04
CA SER A 152 51.45 18.06 -5.03
C SER A 152 52.20 18.71 -3.87
#